data_AF-A0A5N7VYV9-F1
#
_entry.id   AF-A0A5N7VYV9-F1
#
_cell.length_a   1.000
_cell.length_b   1.000
_cell.length_c   1.000
_cell.angle_alpha   90.00
_cell.angle_beta   90.00
_cell.angle_gamma   90.00
#
_symmetry.space_group_name_H-M   'P 1'
#
loop_
_entity.id
_entity.type
_entity.pdbx_description
1 polymer ?
#
loop_
_entity_poly.entity_id
_entity_poly.type
_entity_poly.pdbx_seq_one_letter_code
_entity_poly.pdbx_strand_id
1 'polypeptide(L)'
;MDLIALILSLVSLVGLVVAGSILRGYLPSYIAEKGKNAASKEDLAQLTDIVEKAKSFHAAELERVKAELFSEGQVTERRRRVYEEMCSALRVFIAGHGCTTEVKERFHAAYAAAWLWASDDVLSALNHFVKLQVQLGASQGSVEEIEQKNAYTAVILAMRQDAGFSGTGIKASDYQFVRFD
;
A
#
# COMPACT_ATOMS: atom_id res chain seq x y z
N MET A 1 75.29 31.01 55.41
CA MET A 1 74.97 30.23 54.19
C MET A 1 74.05 29.06 54.53
N ASP A 2 74.30 28.33 55.62
CA ASP A 2 73.56 27.09 55.95
C ASP A 2 72.09 27.30 56.36
N LEU A 3 71.77 28.39 57.07
CA LEU A 3 70.39 28.71 57.46
C LEU A 3 69.48 28.96 56.25
N ILE A 4 69.99 29.66 55.24
CA ILE A 4 69.25 29.97 54.00
C ILE A 4 69.00 28.67 53.23
N ALA A 5 70.00 27.79 53.13
CA ALA A 5 69.86 26.48 52.49
C ALA A 5 68.83 25.58 53.21
N LEU A 6 68.79 25.62 54.54
CA LEU A 6 67.83 24.86 55.36
C LEU A 6 66.39 25.37 55.21
N ILE A 7 66.19 26.69 55.09
CA ILE A 7 64.86 27.27 54.82
C ILE A 7 64.40 26.89 53.40
N LEU A 8 65.30 26.96 52.41
CA LEU A 8 64.99 26.62 51.02
C LEU A 8 64.59 25.14 50.87
N SER A 9 65.30 24.24 51.57
CA SER A 9 64.99 22.81 51.55
C SER A 9 63.65 22.50 52.23
N LEU A 10 63.33 23.15 53.36
CA LEU A 10 62.04 23.01 54.04
C LEU A 10 60.88 23.46 53.15
N VAL A 11 61.03 24.60 52.47
CA VAL A 11 60.02 25.11 51.51
C VAL A 11 59.85 24.15 50.34
N SER A 12 60.93 23.59 49.79
CA SER A 12 60.83 22.59 48.71
C SER A 12 60.13 21.30 49.16
N LEU A 13 60.36 20.88 50.42
CA LEU A 13 59.72 19.69 51.00
C LEU A 13 58.22 19.92 51.17
N VAL A 14 57.83 21.06 51.73
CA VAL A 14 56.42 21.45 51.87
C VAL A 14 55.76 21.56 50.49
N GLY A 15 56.44 22.16 49.51
CA GLY A 15 55.98 22.23 48.13
C GLY A 15 55.73 20.86 47.52
N LEU A 16 56.63 19.89 47.74
CA LEU A 16 56.48 18.51 47.29
C LEU A 16 55.31 17.80 47.98
N VAL A 17 55.11 18.01 49.28
CA VAL A 17 53.98 17.43 50.02
C VAL A 17 52.66 17.96 49.47
N VAL A 18 52.55 19.27 49.27
CA VAL A 18 51.33 19.89 48.71
C VAL A 18 51.09 19.43 47.28
N ALA A 19 52.12 19.40 46.43
CA ALA A 19 52.00 18.91 45.06
C ALA A 19 51.60 17.43 45.02
N GLY A 20 52.18 16.60 45.89
CA GLY A 20 51.82 15.20 46.04
C GLY A 20 50.38 14.99 46.50
N SER A 21 49.90 15.80 47.46
CA SER A 21 48.51 15.78 47.92
C SER A 21 47.52 16.18 46.82
N ILE A 22 47.83 17.21 46.03
CA ILE A 22 46.99 17.65 44.90
C ILE A 22 46.96 16.57 43.81
N LEU A 23 48.13 16.04 43.42
CA LEU A 23 48.22 14.99 42.41
C LEU A 23 47.45 13.73 42.81
N ARG A 24 47.51 13.34 44.10
CA ARG A 24 46.82 12.15 44.62
C ARG A 24 45.29 12.30 44.63
N GLY A 25 44.76 13.50 44.85
CA GLY A 25 43.31 13.73 44.91
C GLY A 25 42.70 14.14 43.58
N TYR A 26 43.30 15.11 42.89
CA TYR A 26 42.73 15.75 41.71
C TYR A 26 42.88 14.90 40.45
N LEU A 27 44.05 14.29 40.24
CA LEU A 27 44.33 13.57 39.00
C LEU A 27 43.41 12.34 38.81
N PRO A 28 43.19 11.46 39.82
CA PRO A 28 42.27 10.34 39.67
C PRO A 28 40.83 10.78 39.49
N SER A 29 40.39 11.83 40.21
CA SER A 29 39.03 12.37 40.09
C SER A 29 38.76 12.96 38.71
N TYR A 30 39.70 13.73 38.15
CA TYR A 30 39.58 14.28 36.80
C TYR A 30 39.54 13.19 35.73
N ILE A 31 40.40 12.16 35.84
CA ILE A 31 40.40 11.03 34.90
C ILE A 31 39.08 10.25 34.99
N ALA A 32 38.56 10.02 36.20
CA ALA A 32 37.28 9.34 36.41
C ALA A 32 36.11 10.13 35.81
N GLU A 33 36.03 11.44 36.03
CA GLU A 33 34.99 12.32 35.48
C GLU A 33 35.08 12.38 33.95
N LYS A 34 36.30 12.46 33.39
CA LYS A 34 36.54 12.45 31.95
C LYS A 34 36.15 11.11 31.32
N GLY A 35 36.44 9.99 31.98
CA GLY A 35 36.03 8.65 31.55
C GLY A 35 34.50 8.49 31.56
N LYS A 36 33.83 8.94 32.62
CA LYS A 36 32.37 8.94 32.73
C LYS A 36 31.72 9.76 31.61
N ASN A 37 32.23 10.96 31.36
CA ASN A 37 31.74 11.82 30.28
C ASN A 37 32.00 11.23 28.88
N ALA A 38 33.10 10.50 28.69
CA ALA A 38 33.37 9.80 27.44
C ALA A 38 32.36 8.66 27.21
N ALA A 39 32.12 7.82 28.23
CA ALA A 39 31.13 6.74 28.17
C ALA A 39 29.72 7.27 27.89
N SER A 40 29.27 8.32 28.60
CA SER A 40 27.95 8.90 28.35
C SER A 40 27.79 9.51 26.95
N LYS A 41 28.86 10.06 26.37
CA LYS A 41 28.83 10.55 24.98
C LYS A 41 28.72 9.41 23.97
N GLU A 42 29.42 8.31 24.22
CA GLU A 42 29.32 7.10 23.41
C GLU A 42 27.91 6.51 23.46
N ASP A 43 27.31 6.42 24.65
CA ASP A 43 25.93 5.96 24.83
C ASP A 43 24.94 6.86 24.08
N LEU A 44 25.09 8.19 24.16
CA LEU A 44 24.26 9.13 23.42
C LEU A 44 24.43 8.99 21.91
N ALA A 45 25.65 8.76 21.43
CA ALA A 45 25.91 8.52 20.01
C ALA A 45 25.25 7.22 19.54
N GLN A 46 25.36 6.14 20.31
CA GLN A 46 24.70 4.86 20.02
C GLN A 46 23.17 5.02 20.02
N LEU A 47 22.60 5.70 21.02
CA LEU A 47 21.16 5.96 21.07
C LEU A 47 20.69 6.77 19.86
N THR A 48 21.46 7.79 19.47
CA THR A 48 21.15 8.61 18.30
C THR A 48 21.18 7.78 17.02
N ASP A 49 22.20 6.94 16.84
CA ASP A 49 22.32 6.06 15.68
C ASP A 49 21.15 5.07 15.61
N ILE A 50 20.75 4.48 16.74
CA ILE A 50 19.57 3.59 16.80
C ILE A 50 18.30 4.35 16.41
N VAL A 51 18.09 5.56 16.92
CA VAL A 51 16.91 6.38 16.62
C VAL A 51 16.88 6.77 15.14
N GLU A 52 18.00 7.19 14.57
CA GLU A 52 18.09 7.56 13.16
C GLU A 52 17.91 6.34 12.23
N LYS A 53 18.44 5.17 12.62
CA LYS A 53 18.16 3.90 11.93
C LYS A 53 16.68 3.53 12.00
N ALA A 54 16.04 3.65 13.16
CA ALA A 54 14.61 3.37 13.30
C ALA A 54 13.76 4.34 12.44
N LYS A 55 14.08 5.64 12.44
CA LYS A 55 13.38 6.64 11.61
C LYS A 55 13.55 6.35 10.12
N SER A 56 14.78 6.10 9.68
CA SER A 56 15.06 5.83 8.26
C SER A 56 14.39 4.54 7.80
N PHE A 57 14.40 3.49 8.64
CA PHE A 57 13.69 2.25 8.38
C PHE A 57 12.18 2.48 8.23
N HIS A 58 11.54 3.17 9.18
CA HIS A 58 10.11 3.46 9.11
C HIS A 58 9.74 4.39 7.95
N ALA A 59 10.58 5.36 7.61
CA ALA A 59 10.37 6.21 6.44
C ALA A 59 10.37 5.38 5.15
N ALA A 60 11.33 4.45 5.02
CA ALA A 60 11.41 3.54 3.87
C ALA A 60 10.22 2.56 3.81
N GLU A 61 9.82 1.98 4.94
CA GLU A 61 8.63 1.12 5.00
C GLU A 61 7.35 1.87 4.61
N LEU A 62 7.20 3.09 5.09
CA LEU A 62 6.03 3.91 4.81
C LEU A 62 5.97 4.31 3.33
N GLU A 63 7.11 4.63 2.72
CA GLU A 63 7.19 4.87 1.27
C GLU A 63 6.86 3.61 0.48
N ARG A 64 7.38 2.45 0.89
CA ARG A 64 7.08 1.14 0.27
C ARG A 64 5.58 0.84 0.29
N VAL A 65 4.95 0.94 1.46
CA VAL A 65 3.51 0.66 1.62
C VAL A 65 2.66 1.66 0.82
N LYS A 66 3.04 2.94 0.79
CA LYS A 66 2.36 3.93 -0.06
C LYS A 66 2.45 3.59 -1.53
N ALA A 67 3.62 3.18 -2.02
CA ALA A 67 3.82 2.79 -3.40
C ALA A 67 2.98 1.55 -3.77
N GLU A 68 2.94 0.57 -2.88
CA GLU A 68 2.13 -0.65 -3.02
C GLU A 68 0.63 -0.32 -3.11
N LEU A 69 0.10 0.44 -2.15
CA LEU A 69 -1.31 0.88 -2.16
C LEU A 69 -1.66 1.73 -3.38
N PHE A 70 -0.74 2.58 -3.83
CA PHE A 70 -0.96 3.39 -5.04
C PHE A 70 -1.03 2.52 -6.29
N SER A 71 -0.13 1.53 -6.42
CA SER A 71 -0.15 0.57 -7.52
C SER A 71 -1.44 -0.26 -7.52
N GLU A 72 -1.85 -0.79 -6.37
CA GLU A 72 -3.11 -1.53 -6.23
C GLU A 72 -4.32 -0.66 -6.62
N GLY A 73 -4.35 0.58 -6.13
CA GLY A 73 -5.38 1.56 -6.46
C GLY A 73 -5.50 1.83 -7.96
N GLN A 74 -4.37 1.92 -8.68
CA GLN A 74 -4.35 2.09 -10.14
C GLN A 74 -4.93 0.89 -10.87
N VAL A 75 -4.62 -0.33 -10.44
CA VAL A 75 -5.18 -1.55 -11.03
C VAL A 75 -6.70 -1.57 -10.82
N THR A 76 -7.17 -1.31 -9.60
CA THR A 76 -8.62 -1.25 -9.31
C THR A 76 -9.32 -0.15 -10.11
N GLU A 77 -8.73 1.05 -10.21
CA GLU A 77 -9.28 2.14 -11.03
C GLU A 77 -9.37 1.73 -12.51
N ARG A 78 -8.33 1.06 -13.02
CA ARG A 78 -8.34 0.58 -14.40
C ARG A 78 -9.45 -0.45 -14.62
N ARG A 79 -9.65 -1.38 -13.70
CA ARG A 79 -10.76 -2.35 -13.76
C ARG A 79 -12.11 -1.65 -13.77
N ARG A 80 -12.33 -0.66 -12.90
CA ARG A 80 -13.59 0.12 -12.86
C ARG A 80 -13.91 0.77 -14.20
N ARG A 81 -12.92 1.36 -14.86
CA ARG A 81 -13.08 1.93 -16.21
C ARG A 81 -13.47 0.87 -17.25
N VAL A 82 -12.83 -0.29 -17.22
CA VAL A 82 -13.17 -1.40 -18.11
C VAL A 82 -14.60 -1.89 -17.86
N TYR A 83 -15.02 -1.96 -16.60
CA TYR A 83 -16.38 -2.36 -16.24
C TYR A 83 -17.44 -1.33 -16.63
N GLU A 84 -17.13 -0.04 -16.55
CA GLU A 84 -18.00 1.03 -17.04
C GLU A 84 -18.23 0.90 -18.56
N GLU A 85 -17.15 0.75 -19.33
CA GLU A 85 -17.24 0.56 -20.79
C GLU A 85 -17.96 -0.75 -21.14
N MET A 86 -17.70 -1.84 -20.41
CA MET A 86 -18.40 -3.11 -20.60
C MET A 86 -19.89 -2.98 -20.31
N CYS A 87 -20.28 -2.33 -19.20
CA CYS A 87 -21.69 -2.10 -18.86
C CYS A 87 -22.39 -1.26 -19.92
N SER A 88 -21.69 -0.27 -20.49
CA SER A 88 -22.20 0.54 -21.60
C SER A 88 -22.39 -0.31 -22.86
N ALA A 89 -21.41 -1.14 -23.20
CA ALA A 89 -21.43 -1.98 -24.39
C ALA A 89 -22.44 -3.14 -24.32
N LEU A 90 -22.66 -3.71 -23.14
CA LEU A 90 -23.64 -4.77 -22.90
C LEU A 90 -25.08 -4.35 -23.21
N ARG A 91 -25.36 -3.04 -23.26
CA ARG A 91 -26.68 -2.52 -23.65
C ARG A 91 -27.10 -2.93 -25.06
N VAL A 92 -26.16 -3.29 -25.94
CA VAL A 92 -26.47 -3.82 -27.29
C VAL A 92 -27.36 -5.07 -27.24
N PHE A 93 -27.33 -5.82 -26.15
CA PHE A 93 -28.15 -7.02 -25.94
C PHE A 93 -29.49 -6.73 -25.23
N ILE A 94 -29.75 -5.49 -24.83
CA ILE A 94 -31.02 -5.08 -24.20
C ILE A 94 -31.94 -4.49 -25.27
N ALA A 95 -33.18 -4.98 -25.33
CA ALA A 95 -34.21 -4.50 -26.24
C ALA A 95 -34.35 -2.96 -26.21
N GLY A 96 -34.50 -2.35 -27.39
CA GLY A 96 -34.62 -0.89 -27.55
C GLY A 96 -33.33 -0.15 -27.89
N HIS A 97 -32.18 -0.82 -27.92
CA HIS A 97 -30.90 -0.23 -28.32
C HIS A 97 -30.56 -0.59 -29.77
N GLY A 98 -30.13 0.40 -30.56
CA GLY A 98 -29.75 0.21 -31.96
C GLY A 98 -28.52 -0.68 -32.09
N CYS A 99 -28.59 -1.68 -32.98
CA CYS A 99 -27.50 -2.62 -33.23
C CYS A 99 -26.64 -2.16 -34.42
N THR A 100 -26.02 -0.98 -34.30
CA THR A 100 -25.12 -0.45 -35.34
C THR A 100 -23.76 -1.16 -35.31
N THR A 101 -23.00 -1.06 -36.39
CA THR A 101 -21.66 -1.67 -36.49
C THR A 101 -20.72 -1.11 -35.41
N GLU A 102 -20.79 0.20 -35.16
CA GLU A 102 -19.97 0.89 -34.17
C GLU A 102 -20.22 0.37 -32.76
N VAL A 103 -21.49 0.08 -32.42
CA VAL A 103 -21.84 -0.47 -31.10
C VAL A 103 -21.28 -1.89 -30.93
N LYS A 104 -21.30 -2.71 -32.00
CA LYS A 104 -20.70 -4.06 -31.99
C LYS A 104 -19.19 -4.01 -31.81
N GLU A 105 -18.52 -3.12 -32.53
CA GLU A 105 -17.07 -2.92 -32.39
C GLU A 105 -16.70 -2.46 -30.98
N ARG A 106 -17.49 -1.55 -30.38
CA ARG A 106 -17.30 -1.15 -28.97
C ARG A 106 -17.46 -2.33 -28.01
N PHE A 107 -18.42 -3.21 -28.24
CA PHE A 107 -18.55 -4.44 -27.45
C PHE A 107 -17.32 -5.34 -27.58
N HIS A 108 -16.84 -5.60 -28.80
CA HIS A 108 -15.64 -6.42 -29.00
C HIS A 108 -14.40 -5.81 -28.33
N ALA A 109 -14.23 -4.48 -28.41
CA ALA A 109 -13.14 -3.79 -27.75
C ALA A 109 -13.23 -3.86 -26.22
N ALA A 110 -14.42 -3.61 -25.65
CA ALA A 110 -14.65 -3.73 -24.21
C ALA A 110 -14.46 -5.17 -23.73
N TYR A 111 -14.89 -6.16 -24.52
CA TYR A 111 -14.73 -7.59 -24.23
C TYR A 111 -13.27 -8.01 -24.22
N ALA A 112 -12.48 -7.60 -25.21
CA ALA A 112 -11.04 -7.83 -25.21
C ALA A 112 -10.35 -7.13 -24.02
N ALA A 113 -10.77 -5.92 -23.66
CA ALA A 113 -10.25 -5.22 -22.48
C ALA A 113 -10.60 -5.94 -21.17
N ALA A 114 -11.81 -6.50 -21.05
CA ALA A 114 -12.22 -7.31 -19.91
C ALA A 114 -11.31 -8.53 -19.74
N TRP A 115 -10.97 -9.23 -20.82
CA TRP A 115 -10.03 -10.36 -20.76
C TRP A 115 -8.64 -10.02 -20.20
N LEU A 116 -8.22 -8.76 -20.31
CA LEU A 116 -6.92 -8.30 -19.78
C LEU A 116 -7.00 -7.87 -18.30
N TRP A 117 -8.14 -7.31 -17.88
CA TRP A 117 -8.23 -6.59 -16.61
C TRP A 117 -9.21 -7.20 -15.61
N ALA A 118 -10.21 -7.95 -16.07
CA ALA A 118 -11.26 -8.46 -15.22
C ALA A 118 -10.79 -9.65 -14.38
N SER A 119 -11.48 -9.89 -13.25
CA SER A 119 -11.27 -11.10 -12.47
C SER A 119 -11.88 -12.33 -13.13
N ASP A 120 -11.42 -13.51 -12.72
CA ASP A 120 -11.91 -14.79 -13.24
C ASP A 120 -13.42 -14.97 -13.03
N ASP A 121 -13.97 -14.49 -11.92
CA ASP A 121 -15.40 -14.54 -11.64
C ASP A 121 -16.22 -13.72 -12.65
N VAL A 122 -15.72 -12.52 -12.99
CA VAL A 122 -16.33 -11.66 -14.01
C VAL A 122 -16.24 -12.32 -15.38
N LEU A 123 -15.07 -12.87 -15.74
CA LEU A 123 -14.88 -13.53 -17.02
C LEU A 123 -15.75 -14.78 -17.15
N SER A 124 -15.89 -15.57 -16.08
CA SER A 124 -16.77 -16.73 -16.03
C SER A 124 -18.22 -16.35 -16.28
N ALA A 125 -18.73 -15.34 -15.57
CA ALA A 125 -20.08 -14.81 -15.76
C ALA A 125 -20.29 -14.26 -17.17
N LEU A 126 -19.32 -13.49 -17.69
CA LEU A 126 -19.39 -12.86 -19.00
C LEU A 126 -19.37 -13.90 -20.12
N ASN A 127 -18.51 -14.90 -20.02
CA ASN A 127 -18.43 -16.01 -20.97
C ASN A 127 -19.74 -16.82 -20.97
N HIS A 128 -20.34 -17.05 -19.80
CA HIS A 128 -21.63 -17.72 -19.72
C HIS A 128 -22.72 -16.91 -20.42
N PHE A 129 -22.80 -15.60 -20.17
CA PHE A 129 -23.74 -14.71 -20.85
C PHE A 129 -23.54 -14.72 -22.38
N VAL A 130 -22.30 -14.57 -22.86
CA VAL A 130 -22.00 -14.58 -24.31
C VAL A 130 -22.37 -15.93 -24.95
N LYS A 131 -22.13 -17.06 -24.27
CA LYS A 131 -22.55 -18.38 -24.77
C LYS A 131 -24.06 -18.46 -24.96
N LEU A 132 -24.85 -17.94 -24.02
CA LEU A 132 -26.31 -17.88 -24.15
C LEU A 132 -26.74 -17.02 -25.35
N GLN A 133 -26.06 -15.89 -25.59
CA GLN A 133 -26.33 -15.05 -26.77
C GLN A 133 -26.04 -15.78 -28.09
N VAL A 134 -24.97 -16.56 -28.15
CA VAL A 134 -24.64 -17.39 -29.33
C VAL A 134 -25.70 -18.47 -29.56
N GLN A 135 -26.18 -19.14 -28.50
CA GLN A 135 -27.23 -20.16 -28.59
C GLN A 135 -28.55 -19.57 -29.07
N LEU A 136 -28.95 -18.40 -28.57
CA LEU A 136 -30.14 -17.68 -29.00
C LEU A 136 -30.11 -17.38 -30.50
N GLY A 137 -28.95 -16.98 -31.02
CA GLY A 137 -28.75 -16.69 -32.45
C GLY A 137 -28.76 -17.94 -33.35
N ALA A 138 -28.39 -19.10 -32.82
CA ALA A 138 -28.35 -20.36 -33.57
C ALA A 138 -29.71 -21.07 -33.64
N SER A 139 -30.51 -21.00 -32.56
CA SER A 139 -31.80 -21.70 -32.44
C SER A 139 -32.83 -20.83 -31.69
N GLN A 140 -33.80 -20.28 -32.42
CA GLN A 140 -34.92 -19.54 -31.82
C GLN A 140 -35.67 -20.42 -30.81
N GLY A 141 -35.77 -19.97 -29.56
CA GLY A 141 -36.48 -20.66 -28.48
C GLY A 141 -35.63 -21.58 -27.60
N SER A 142 -34.31 -21.64 -27.80
CA SER A 142 -33.41 -22.50 -27.01
C SER A 142 -33.05 -21.99 -25.62
N VAL A 143 -33.27 -20.69 -25.34
CA VAL A 143 -32.91 -20.06 -24.06
C VAL A 143 -34.08 -19.24 -23.54
N GLU A 144 -34.47 -19.46 -22.27
CA GLU A 144 -35.53 -18.70 -21.63
C GLU A 144 -35.11 -17.24 -21.38
N GLU A 145 -36.04 -16.28 -21.54
CA GLU A 145 -35.76 -14.85 -21.28
C GLU A 145 -35.29 -14.61 -19.84
N ILE A 146 -35.79 -15.40 -18.88
CA ILE A 146 -35.40 -15.36 -17.47
C ILE A 146 -33.93 -15.73 -17.30
N GLU A 147 -33.46 -16.77 -18.00
CA GLU A 147 -32.07 -17.23 -17.94
C GLU A 147 -31.11 -16.16 -18.48
N GLN A 148 -31.48 -15.49 -19.58
CA GLN A 148 -30.68 -14.40 -20.14
C GLN A 148 -30.57 -13.21 -19.18
N LYS A 149 -31.69 -12.81 -18.56
CA LYS A 149 -31.72 -11.73 -17.57
C LYS A 149 -30.88 -12.09 -16.34
N ASN A 150 -30.97 -13.33 -15.87
CA ASN A 150 -30.17 -13.82 -14.74
C ASN A 150 -28.66 -13.81 -15.07
N ALA A 151 -28.27 -14.29 -16.25
CA ALA A 151 -26.89 -14.27 -16.70
C ALA A 151 -26.36 -12.83 -16.86
N TYR A 152 -27.16 -11.93 -17.42
CA TYR A 152 -26.82 -10.51 -17.51
C TYR A 152 -26.59 -9.91 -16.11
N THR A 153 -27.52 -10.13 -15.18
CA THR A 153 -27.41 -9.60 -13.83
C THR A 153 -26.22 -10.20 -13.08
N ALA A 154 -25.91 -11.48 -13.29
CA ALA A 154 -24.73 -12.12 -12.72
C ALA A 154 -23.43 -11.43 -13.15
N VAL A 155 -23.34 -11.04 -14.43
CA VAL A 155 -22.20 -10.26 -14.96
C VAL A 155 -22.06 -8.92 -14.24
N ILE A 156 -23.17 -8.18 -14.09
CA ILE A 156 -23.17 -6.87 -13.40
C ILE A 156 -22.76 -7.03 -11.92
N LEU A 157 -23.29 -8.04 -11.24
CA LEU A 157 -22.96 -8.29 -9.82
C LEU A 157 -21.49 -8.68 -9.63
N ALA A 158 -20.96 -9.56 -10.50
CA ALA A 158 -19.56 -9.93 -10.47
C ALA A 158 -18.65 -8.71 -10.69
N MET A 159 -18.95 -7.87 -11.69
CA MET A 159 -18.19 -6.64 -11.95
C MET A 159 -18.25 -5.68 -10.75
N ARG A 160 -19.41 -5.58 -10.10
CA ARG A 160 -19.58 -4.75 -8.92
C ARG A 160 -18.78 -5.25 -7.72
N GLN A 161 -18.78 -6.56 -7.47
CA GLN A 161 -17.97 -7.15 -6.40
C GLN A 161 -16.48 -6.90 -6.64
N ASP A 162 -15.99 -7.16 -7.86
CA ASP A 162 -14.59 -6.95 -8.21
C ASP A 162 -14.19 -5.46 -8.28
N ALA A 163 -15.13 -4.55 -8.54
CA ALA A 163 -14.90 -3.10 -8.45
C ALA A 163 -14.67 -2.58 -7.01
N GLY A 164 -14.75 -3.45 -6.00
CA GLY A 164 -14.50 -3.13 -4.60
C GLY A 164 -15.74 -3.17 -3.70
N PHE A 165 -16.87 -3.68 -4.19
CA PHE A 165 -18.11 -3.85 -3.40
C PHE A 165 -18.37 -5.32 -3.04
N SER A 166 -17.34 -6.03 -2.57
CA SER A 166 -17.40 -7.46 -2.24
C SER A 166 -18.47 -7.81 -1.20
N GLY A 167 -18.72 -6.94 -0.22
CA GLY A 167 -19.74 -7.11 0.82
C GLY A 167 -21.16 -6.65 0.46
N THR A 168 -21.53 -6.62 -0.82
CA THR A 168 -22.85 -6.13 -1.23
C THR A 168 -24.00 -7.00 -0.71
N GLY A 169 -25.02 -6.37 -0.10
CA GLY A 169 -26.31 -7.00 0.21
C GLY A 169 -27.31 -7.07 -0.96
N ILE A 170 -27.00 -6.41 -2.09
CA ILE A 170 -27.83 -6.40 -3.31
C ILE A 170 -27.77 -7.78 -4.00
N LYS A 171 -28.94 -8.30 -4.35
CA LYS A 171 -29.15 -9.59 -5.01
C LYS A 171 -29.53 -9.41 -6.48
N ALA A 172 -29.49 -10.49 -7.24
CA ALA A 172 -29.87 -10.47 -8.65
C ALA A 172 -31.34 -10.04 -8.86
N SER A 173 -32.22 -10.34 -7.91
CA SER A 173 -33.62 -9.90 -7.90
C SER A 173 -33.80 -8.38 -7.82
N ASP A 174 -32.79 -7.67 -7.33
CA ASP A 174 -32.89 -6.23 -7.09
C ASP A 174 -32.55 -5.42 -8.34
N TYR A 175 -31.92 -6.05 -9.34
CA TYR A 175 -31.62 -5.41 -10.62
C TYR A 175 -32.87 -5.35 -11.49
N GLN A 176 -33.30 -4.14 -11.85
CA GLN A 176 -34.49 -3.91 -12.66
C GLN A 176 -34.14 -3.55 -14.10
N PHE A 177 -34.76 -4.24 -15.05
CA PHE A 177 -34.69 -3.89 -16.46
C PHE A 177 -35.77 -2.86 -16.78
N VAL A 178 -35.35 -1.63 -17.06
CA VAL A 178 -36.26 -0.54 -17.43
C VAL A 178 -36.47 -0.54 -18.94
N ARG A 179 -37.72 -0.45 -19.38
CA ARG A 179 -38.10 -0.18 -20.77
C ARG A 179 -38.70 1.22 -20.83
N PHE A 180 -38.37 1.97 -21.87
CA PHE A 180 -38.99 3.25 -22.17
C PHE A 180 -39.95 3.00 -23.33
N ASP A 181 -41.24 3.20 -23.07
CA ASP A 181 -42.32 3.04 -24.03
C ASP A 181 -42.34 4.20 -25.04
#